data_AF-A0A4R4Q9T6-F1
#
_entry.id   AF-A0A4R4Q9T6-F1
#
_cell.length_a   1.000
_cell.length_b   1.000
_cell.length_c   1.000
_cell.angle_alpha   90.00
_cell.angle_beta   90.00
_cell.angle_gamma   90.00
#
_symmetry.space_group_name_H-M   'P 1'
#
loop_
_entity.id
_entity.type
_entity.pdbx_description
1 polymer ?
#
loop_
_entity_poly.entity_id
_entity_poly.type
_entity_poly.pdbx_seq_one_letter_code
_entity_poly.pdbx_strand_id
1 'polypeptide(L)'
;MDWSKEKNARLLAAAYTVGFVAWLIGLLMILYGQFAGGSIAGTVVGSVLFLVGQALLSTVAFTLRRNFQTSTSMSSFSQAWQRLALGLELSPAVRLLLKR
;
A
#
# COMPACT_ATOMS: atom_id res chain seq x y z
N MET A 1 3.23 -10.76 -7.88
CA MET A 1 2.55 -11.59 -6.88
C MET A 1 1.39 -12.31 -7.55
N ASP A 2 1.06 -13.54 -7.17
CA ASP A 2 -0.02 -14.26 -7.84
C ASP A 2 -1.38 -13.90 -7.23
N TRP A 3 -1.94 -12.78 -7.70
CA TRP A 3 -3.22 -12.25 -7.23
C TRP A 3 -4.41 -13.18 -7.53
N SER A 4 -4.26 -14.09 -8.51
CA SER A 4 -5.31 -15.01 -8.96
C SER A 4 -5.72 -16.05 -7.91
N LYS A 5 -4.86 -16.29 -6.91
CA LYS A 5 -5.09 -17.27 -5.84
C LYS A 5 -6.00 -16.75 -4.73
N GLU A 6 -6.27 -15.45 -4.71
CA GLU A 6 -7.12 -14.82 -3.68
C GLU A 6 -8.57 -14.72 -4.14
N LYS A 7 -9.51 -15.21 -3.31
CA LYS A 7 -10.96 -15.14 -3.60
C LYS A 7 -11.44 -13.70 -3.87
N ASN A 8 -10.81 -12.72 -3.22
CA ASN A 8 -11.17 -11.31 -3.30
C ASN A 8 -10.10 -10.47 -4.02
N ALA A 9 -9.42 -11.03 -5.02
CA ALA A 9 -8.30 -10.40 -5.73
C ALA A 9 -8.58 -8.96 -6.19
N ARG A 10 -9.77 -8.69 -6.74
CA ARG A 10 -10.19 -7.34 -7.19
C ARG A 10 -10.31 -6.37 -6.02
N LEU A 11 -10.91 -6.79 -4.90
CA LEU A 11 -11.06 -5.95 -3.71
C LEU A 11 -9.70 -5.63 -3.08
N LEU A 12 -8.80 -6.63 -2.99
CA LEU A 12 -7.44 -6.45 -2.49
C LEU A 12 -6.63 -5.52 -3.40
N ALA A 13 -6.76 -5.67 -4.71
CA ALA A 13 -6.12 -4.78 -5.69
C ALA A 13 -6.61 -3.34 -5.52
N ALA A 14 -7.93 -3.13 -5.37
CA ALA A 14 -8.49 -1.80 -5.11
C ALA A 14 -7.98 -1.21 -3.78
N ALA A 15 -8.04 -1.98 -2.70
CA ALA A 15 -7.55 -1.57 -1.38
C ALA A 15 -6.07 -1.21 -1.41
N TYR A 16 -5.25 -1.97 -2.15
CA TYR A 16 -3.84 -1.68 -2.35
C TYR A 16 -3.62 -0.41 -3.16
N THR A 17 -4.30 -0.24 -4.31
CA THR A 17 -4.12 0.95 -5.15
C THR A 17 -4.54 2.22 -4.41
N VAL A 18 -5.70 2.21 -3.75
CA VAL A 18 -6.18 3.33 -2.95
C VAL A 18 -5.25 3.57 -1.76
N GLY A 19 -4.85 2.52 -1.05
CA GLY A 19 -3.96 2.62 0.10
C GLY A 19 -2.57 3.17 -0.27
N PHE A 20 -2.01 2.72 -1.39
CA PHE A 20 -0.72 3.18 -1.89
C PHE A 20 -0.77 4.67 -2.28
N VAL A 21 -1.82 5.09 -3.00
CA VAL A 21 -2.00 6.49 -3.40
C VAL A 21 -2.24 7.38 -2.18
N ALA A 22 -3.09 6.97 -1.25
CA ALA A 22 -3.34 7.69 0.00
C ALA A 22 -2.07 7.84 0.84
N TRP A 23 -1.29 6.76 0.97
CA TRP A 23 -0.01 6.77 1.65
C TRP A 23 0.97 7.75 1.01
N LEU A 24 1.12 7.70 -0.31
CA LEU A 24 2.05 8.55 -1.06
C LEU A 24 1.66 10.02 -0.97
N ILE A 25 0.38 10.34 -1.17
CA ILE A 25 -0.14 11.72 -1.04
C ILE A 25 0.07 12.22 0.40
N GLY A 26 -0.27 11.40 1.39
CA GLY A 26 -0.06 11.75 2.80
C GLY A 26 1.39 12.09 3.11
N LEU A 27 2.32 11.25 2.64
CA LEU A 27 3.76 11.49 2.77
C LEU A 27 4.19 12.79 2.10
N LEU A 28 3.77 13.03 0.86
CA LEU A 28 4.10 14.25 0.12
C LEU A 28 3.55 15.50 0.79
N MET A 29 2.33 15.45 1.34
CA MET A 29 1.74 16.58 2.09
C MET A 29 2.49 16.87 3.38
N ILE A 30 2.91 15.84 4.12
CA ILE A 30 3.72 16.03 5.34
C ILE A 30 5.05 16.67 4.99
N LEU A 31 5.76 16.13 3.99
CA LEU A 31 7.05 16.67 3.55
C LEU A 31 6.90 18.11 3.05
N TYR A 32 5.90 18.37 2.20
CA TYR A 32 5.61 19.72 1.73
C TYR A 32 5.30 20.67 2.90
N GLY A 33 4.49 20.24 3.87
CA GLY A 33 4.19 21.02 5.07
C GLY A 33 5.45 21.37 5.89
N GLN A 34 6.40 20.44 5.99
CA GLN A 34 7.67 20.66 6.68
C GLN A 34 8.59 21.63 5.94
N PHE A 35 8.68 21.55 4.61
CA PHE A 35 9.60 22.38 3.82
C PHE A 35 9.04 23.76 3.43
N ALA A 36 7.73 23.88 3.25
CA ALA A 36 7.09 25.09 2.76
C ALA A 36 6.42 25.96 3.85
N GLY A 37 6.61 25.61 5.14
CA GLY A 37 5.91 26.28 6.24
C GLY A 37 4.40 26.08 6.19
N GLY A 38 3.96 24.89 5.76
CA GLY A 38 2.55 24.59 5.52
C GLY A 38 1.69 24.67 6.78
N SER A 39 0.39 24.87 6.60
CA SER A 39 -0.55 24.97 7.72
C SER A 39 -0.64 23.67 8.51
N ILE A 40 -0.87 23.78 9.82
CA ILE A 40 -1.09 22.63 10.72
C ILE A 40 -2.18 21.70 10.17
N ALA A 41 -3.23 22.26 9.56
CA ALA A 41 -4.31 21.49 8.93
C ALA A 41 -3.81 20.60 7.78
N GLY A 42 -2.87 21.09 6.95
CA GLY A 42 -2.25 20.31 5.88
C GLY A 42 -1.43 19.13 6.41
N THR A 43 -0.68 19.32 7.48
CA THR A 43 0.08 18.26 8.15
C THR A 43 -0.84 17.21 8.78
N VAL A 44 -1.94 17.63 9.41
CA VAL A 44 -2.94 16.70 10.00
C VAL A 44 -3.60 15.86 8.91
N VAL A 45 -4.07 16.48 7.83
CA VAL A 45 -4.68 15.76 6.70
C VAL A 45 -3.68 14.78 6.08
N GLY A 46 -2.44 15.21 5.84
CA GLY A 46 -1.36 14.35 5.34
C GLY A 46 -1.10 13.17 6.27
N SER A 47 -1.10 13.39 7.59
CA SER A 47 -0.89 12.35 8.60
C SER A 47 -2.01 11.31 8.61
N VAL A 48 -3.26 11.75 8.52
CA VAL A 48 -4.43 10.84 8.44
C VAL A 48 -4.36 9.99 7.16
N LEU A 49 -4.11 10.63 6.01
CA LEU A 49 -3.95 9.93 4.73
C LEU A 49 -2.82 8.91 4.77
N PHE A 50 -1.69 9.29 5.36
CA PHE A 50 -0.53 8.42 5.53
C PHE A 50 -0.87 7.18 6.37
N LEU A 51 -1.52 7.37 7.53
CA LEU A 51 -1.91 6.28 8.43
C LEU A 51 -2.94 5.35 7.81
N VAL A 52 -3.95 5.90 7.13
CA VAL A 52 -4.97 5.10 6.41
C VAL A 52 -4.29 4.26 5.31
N GLY A 53 -3.39 4.87 4.53
CA GLY A 53 -2.64 4.17 3.51
C GLY A 53 -1.78 3.04 4.09
N GLN A 54 -1.06 3.30 5.19
CA GLN A 54 -0.27 2.30 5.91
C GLN A 54 -1.11 1.13 6.42
N ALA A 55 -2.29 1.40 6.99
CA ALA A 55 -3.20 0.37 7.47
C ALA A 55 -3.73 -0.53 6.33
N LEU A 56 -4.09 0.08 5.19
CA LEU A 56 -4.54 -0.65 4.01
C LEU A 56 -3.43 -1.52 3.41
N LEU A 57 -2.24 -0.94 3.21
CA LEU A 57 -1.06 -1.68 2.77
C LEU A 57 -0.78 -2.86 3.72
N SER A 58 -0.99 -2.69 5.02
CA SER A 58 -0.60 -3.68 6.03
C SER A 58 -1.57 -4.84 6.03
N THR A 59 -2.85 -4.51 5.91
CA THR A 59 -3.94 -5.48 5.74
C THR A 59 -3.76 -6.30 4.48
N VAL A 60 -3.42 -5.63 3.36
CA VAL A 60 -3.15 -6.32 2.09
C VAL A 60 -1.91 -7.21 2.21
N ALA A 61 -0.79 -6.70 2.74
CA ALA A 61 0.43 -7.47 2.97
C ALA A 61 0.19 -8.69 3.86
N PHE A 62 -0.62 -8.55 4.91
CA PHE A 62 -0.97 -9.64 5.81
C PHE A 62 -1.81 -10.72 5.15
N THR A 63 -2.73 -10.33 4.25
CA THR A 63 -3.53 -11.28 3.47
C THR A 63 -2.63 -12.01 2.47
N LEU A 64 -1.82 -11.24 1.75
CA LEU A 64 -0.96 -11.67 0.68
C LEU A 64 0.29 -12.44 1.17
N ARG A 65 0.66 -12.38 2.45
CA ARG A 65 1.80 -13.13 3.01
C ARG A 65 1.75 -14.63 2.72
N ARG A 66 0.55 -15.20 2.54
CA ARG A 66 0.34 -16.62 2.23
C ARG A 66 0.92 -17.02 0.87
N ASN A 67 1.13 -16.07 -0.04
CA ASN A 67 1.70 -16.32 -1.36
C ASN A 67 3.24 -16.37 -1.34
N PHE A 68 3.88 -16.15 -0.19
CA PHE A 68 5.32 -16.27 -0.01
C PHE A 68 5.66 -17.43 0.91
N GLN A 69 6.62 -18.26 0.51
CA GLN A 69 7.22 -19.23 1.42
C GLN A 69 8.07 -18.49 2.45
N THR A 70 7.81 -18.75 3.73
CA THR A 70 8.60 -18.18 4.83
C THR A 70 10.03 -18.72 4.72
N SER A 71 11.01 -17.82 4.52
CA SER A 71 12.43 -18.17 4.51
C SER A 71 13.06 -17.85 5.86
N THR A 72 14.14 -18.54 6.23
CA THR A 72 14.93 -18.29 7.44
C THR A 72 15.51 -16.87 7.50
N SER A 73 15.70 -16.22 6.35
CA SER A 73 16.26 -14.86 6.26
C SER A 73 15.20 -13.75 6.41
N MET A 74 13.94 -14.01 6.05
CA MET A 74 12.94 -12.95 5.97
C MET A 74 11.51 -13.48 6.05
N SER A 75 10.70 -12.87 6.92
CA SER A 75 9.29 -13.25 7.09
C SER A 75 8.48 -12.99 5.81
N SER A 76 7.50 -13.86 5.56
CA SER A 76 6.60 -13.75 4.39
C SER A 76 5.81 -12.44 4.37
N PHE A 77 5.48 -11.90 5.54
CA PHE A 77 4.90 -10.56 5.67
C PHE A 77 5.86 -9.46 5.22
N SER A 78 7.12 -9.49 5.69
CA SER A 78 8.10 -8.47 5.34
C SER A 78 8.37 -8.46 3.83
N GLN A 79 8.42 -9.64 3.19
CA GLN A 79 8.58 -9.75 1.74
C GLN A 79 7.39 -9.16 0.98
N ALA A 80 6.17 -9.47 1.42
CA ALA A 80 4.94 -8.91 0.85
C ALA A 80 4.89 -7.40 1.02
N TRP A 81 5.17 -6.92 2.24
CA TRP A 81 5.17 -5.51 2.58
C TRP A 81 6.16 -4.71 1.73
N GLN A 82 7.41 -5.16 1.60
CA GLN A 82 8.42 -4.47 0.80
C GLN A 82 8.00 -4.36 -0.67
N ARG A 83 7.47 -5.43 -1.25
CA ARG A 83 6.99 -5.39 -2.65
C ARG A 83 5.85 -4.42 -2.87
N LEU A 84 4.93 -4.34 -1.91
CA LEU A 84 3.79 -3.42 -1.94
C LEU A 84 4.25 -1.97 -1.70
N ALA A 85 5.13 -1.74 -0.72
CA ALA A 85 5.67 -0.41 -0.40
C ALA A 85 6.53 0.16 -1.54
N LEU A 86 7.27 -0.69 -2.26
CA LEU A 86 8.05 -0.31 -3.44
C LEU A 86 7.19 -0.08 -4.69
N GLY A 87 5.87 -0.34 -4.63
CA GLY A 87 4.98 -0.17 -5.78
C GLY A 87 5.17 -1.22 -6.88
N LEU A 88 5.95 -2.28 -6.66
CA LEU A 88 6.25 -3.30 -7.68
C LEU A 88 4.98 -4.02 -8.16
N GLU A 89 3.97 -4.09 -7.28
CA GLU A 89 2.69 -4.74 -7.58
C GLU A 89 1.62 -3.75 -8.09
N LEU A 90 1.94 -2.47 -8.31
CA LEU A 90 0.96 -1.45 -8.74
C LEU A 90 0.42 -1.75 -10.15
N SER A 91 1.32 -2.04 -11.10
CA SER A 91 0.95 -2.38 -12.48
C SER A 91 0.04 -3.62 -12.57
N PRO A 92 0.37 -4.77 -11.96
CA PRO A 92 -0.53 -5.92 -11.98
C PRO A 92 -1.85 -5.66 -11.25
N ALA A 93 -1.86 -4.93 -10.13
CA ALA A 93 -3.10 -4.59 -9.42
C ALA A 93 -4.05 -3.73 -10.27
N VAL A 94 -3.53 -2.68 -10.92
CA VAL A 94 -4.32 -1.81 -11.81
C VAL A 94 -4.82 -2.58 -13.03
N ARG A 95 -4.00 -3.45 -13.64
CA ARG A 95 -4.45 -4.32 -14.74
C ARG A 95 -5.59 -5.25 -14.32
N LEU A 96 -5.57 -5.74 -13.09
CA LEU A 96 -6.61 -6.62 -12.54
C LEU A 96 -7.93 -5.86 -12.32
N LEU A 97 -7.85 -4.58 -11.97
CA LEU A 97 -9.01 -3.68 -11.87
C LEU A 97 -9.59 -3.30 -13.23
N LEU A 98 -8.74 -3.12 -14.24
CA LEU A 98 -9.17 -2.71 -15.59
C LEU A 98 -9.70 -3.86 -16.45
N LYS A 99 -9.32 -5.11 -16.17
CA LYS A 99 -9.93 -6.28 -16.83
C LYS A 99 -11.38 -6.43 -16.37
N ARG A 100 -12.33 -6.06 -17.24
CA ARG A 100 -13.76 -6.35 -17.10
C ARG A 100 -14.02 -7.85 -17.15
#